data_AF-A0AAN8X761-F1
#
_entry.id   AF-A0AAN8X761-F1
#
_cell.length_a   1.000
_cell.length_b   1.000
_cell.length_c   1.000
_cell.angle_alpha   90.00
_cell.angle_beta   90.00
_cell.angle_gamma   90.00
#
_symmetry.space_group_name_H-M   'P 1'
#
loop_
_entity.id
_entity.type
_entity.pdbx_description
1 polymer ?
#
loop_
_entity_poly.entity_id
_entity_poly.type
_entity_poly.pdbx_seq_one_letter_code
_entity_poly.pdbx_strand_id
1 'polypeptide(L)'
;MSARRATHAGSWYTDSATDLARQLEGWLGQADLSHGPARAIIAPHAGYQYSGAVGAHAYRQVSPVVVKRVFILGPSHHVRLSGCALSSLTKYRTPLYDLIVDQQVYNEL
;
A
#
# COMPACT_ATOMS: atom_id res chain seq x y z
N MET A 1 2.26 9.43 20.61
CA MET A 1 2.45 9.58 19.15
C MET A 1 1.22 9.05 18.44
N SER A 2 0.57 9.84 17.59
CA SER A 2 -0.66 9.47 16.89
C SER A 2 -0.36 8.68 15.62
N ALA A 3 -1.22 7.71 15.29
CA ALA A 3 -1.15 6.90 14.07
C ALA A 3 -2.29 7.27 13.12
N ARG A 4 -2.03 7.28 11.81
CA ARG A 4 -3.07 7.53 10.82
C ARG A 4 -4.03 6.35 10.78
N ARG A 5 -5.31 6.58 11.02
CA ARG A 5 -6.34 5.53 10.95
C ARG A 5 -6.53 5.06 9.50
N ALA A 6 -6.92 3.80 9.35
CA ALA A 6 -7.34 3.20 8.08
C ALA A 6 -8.77 3.68 7.70
N THR A 7 -8.92 4.96 7.34
CA THR A 7 -10.24 5.61 7.22
C THR A 7 -11.16 5.06 6.13
N HIS A 8 -10.64 4.22 5.23
CA HIS A 8 -11.40 3.61 4.13
C HIS A 8 -11.60 2.10 4.32
N ALA A 9 -11.13 1.54 5.44
CA ALA A 9 -11.44 0.16 5.82
C ALA A 9 -12.95 0.01 6.08
N GLY A 10 -13.53 -1.12 5.69
CA GLY A 10 -14.98 -1.38 5.79
C GLY A 10 -15.80 -0.77 4.66
N SER A 11 -15.17 -0.09 3.69
CA SER A 11 -15.86 0.46 2.51
C SER A 11 -15.10 0.17 1.21
N TRP A 12 -13.85 0.60 1.09
CA TRP A 12 -13.03 0.37 -0.12
C TRP A 12 -12.37 -1.01 -0.13
N TYR A 13 -12.15 -1.56 1.04
CA TYR A 13 -11.61 -2.88 1.31
C TYR A 13 -12.17 -3.36 2.66
N THR A 14 -12.18 -4.67 2.90
CA THR A 14 -12.66 -5.22 4.17
C THR A 14 -11.79 -4.77 5.34
N ASP A 15 -12.41 -4.43 6.47
CA ASP A 15 -11.74 -4.10 7.73
C ASP A 15 -11.37 -5.34 8.56
N SER A 16 -11.86 -6.52 8.18
CA SER A 16 -11.48 -7.80 8.75
C SER A 16 -10.08 -8.20 8.29
N ALA A 17 -9.13 -8.28 9.24
CA ALA A 17 -7.75 -8.69 8.97
C ALA A 17 -7.68 -10.06 8.28
N THR A 18 -8.45 -11.03 8.78
CA THR A 18 -8.49 -12.40 8.28
C THR A 18 -9.04 -12.46 6.85
N ASP A 19 -10.13 -11.74 6.57
CA ASP A 19 -10.73 -11.76 5.24
C ASP A 19 -9.86 -11.00 4.24
N LEU A 20 -9.24 -9.89 4.66
CA LEU A 20 -8.31 -9.13 3.84
C LEU A 20 -7.09 -9.99 3.46
N ALA A 21 -6.49 -10.68 4.43
CA ALA A 21 -5.35 -11.56 4.18
C ALA A 21 -5.71 -12.64 3.16
N ARG A 22 -6.85 -13.33 3.36
CA ARG A 22 -7.32 -14.38 2.44
C ARG A 22 -7.55 -13.86 1.02
N GLN A 23 -8.16 -12.67 0.87
CA GLN A 23 -8.39 -12.06 -0.45
C GLN A 23 -7.07 -11.74 -1.15
N LEU A 24 -6.15 -11.09 -0.44
CA LEU A 24 -4.85 -10.68 -0.99
C LEU A 24 -3.99 -11.90 -1.36
N GLU A 25 -3.93 -12.91 -0.50
CA GLU A 25 -3.23 -14.17 -0.79
C GLU A 25 -3.83 -14.88 -2.01
N GLY A 26 -5.16 -14.93 -2.11
CA GLY A 26 -5.86 -15.51 -3.26
C GLY A 26 -5.47 -14.84 -4.58
N TRP A 27 -5.48 -13.51 -4.64
CA TRP A 27 -5.08 -12.78 -5.84
C TRP A 27 -3.58 -12.89 -6.14
N LEU A 28 -2.72 -12.81 -5.11
CA LEU A 28 -1.27 -12.98 -5.28
C LEU A 28 -0.90 -14.38 -5.76
N GLY A 29 -1.63 -15.41 -5.33
CA GLY A 29 -1.43 -16.80 -5.76
C GLY A 29 -1.80 -17.05 -7.21
N GLN A 30 -2.69 -16.24 -7.80
CA GLN A 30 -3.08 -16.31 -9.21
C GLN A 30 -2.18 -15.47 -10.12
N ALA A 31 -1.38 -14.57 -9.55
CA ALA A 31 -0.48 -13.71 -10.32
C ALA A 31 0.86 -14.39 -10.59
N ASP A 32 1.30 -14.33 -11.86
CA ASP A 32 2.61 -14.83 -12.26
C ASP A 32 3.75 -13.94 -11.76
N LEU A 33 4.84 -14.56 -11.31
CA LEU A 33 6.10 -13.86 -11.05
C LEU A 33 6.94 -13.84 -12.33
N SER A 34 6.92 -12.72 -13.05
CA SER A 34 7.52 -12.59 -14.39
C SER A 34 8.53 -11.45 -14.53
N HIS A 35 8.56 -10.51 -13.58
CA HIS A 35 9.37 -9.29 -13.67
C HIS A 35 10.15 -8.97 -12.38
N GLY A 36 10.23 -9.93 -11.44
CA GLY A 36 10.84 -9.71 -10.12
C GLY A 36 12.39 -9.80 -10.11
N PRO A 37 13.06 -9.12 -9.16
CA PRO A 37 12.49 -8.24 -8.13
C PRO A 37 12.25 -6.82 -8.66
N ALA A 38 11.00 -6.37 -8.66
CA ALA A 38 10.62 -5.05 -9.11
C ALA A 38 11.19 -3.95 -8.18
N ARG A 39 11.77 -2.91 -8.79
CA ARG A 39 12.22 -1.69 -8.09
C ARG A 39 11.14 -0.61 -8.00
N ALA A 40 10.21 -0.63 -8.94
CA ALA A 40 9.04 0.22 -8.95
C ALA A 40 7.86 -0.57 -9.53
N ILE A 41 6.65 -0.24 -9.10
CA ILE A 41 5.42 -0.78 -9.66
C ILE A 41 4.41 0.36 -9.84
N ILE A 42 3.51 0.18 -10.79
CA ILE A 42 2.30 1.01 -10.93
C ILE A 42 1.12 0.10 -10.63
N ALA A 43 0.28 0.49 -9.68
CA ALA A 43 -0.89 -0.28 -9.26
C ALA A 43 -2.11 0.65 -9.13
N PRO A 44 -3.32 0.15 -9.41
CA PRO A 44 -4.55 0.90 -9.21
C PRO A 44 -4.85 1.13 -7.72
N HIS A 45 -5.60 2.19 -7.42
CA HIS A 45 -6.04 2.54 -6.06
C HIS A 45 -7.57 2.60 -5.92
N ALA A 46 -8.32 1.92 -6.80
CA ALA A 46 -9.76 1.78 -6.67
C ALA A 46 -10.13 0.82 -5.52
N GLY A 47 -11.43 0.68 -5.23
CA GLY A 47 -11.91 -0.32 -4.28
C GLY A 47 -11.50 -1.73 -4.69
N TYR A 48 -11.15 -2.58 -3.72
CA TYR A 48 -10.51 -3.88 -3.97
C TYR A 48 -11.40 -4.86 -4.74
N GLN A 49 -12.72 -4.73 -4.63
CA GLN A 49 -13.67 -5.48 -5.45
C GLN A 49 -13.45 -5.27 -6.96
N TYR A 50 -12.97 -4.10 -7.37
CA TYR A 50 -12.77 -3.74 -8.77
C TYR A 50 -11.32 -3.92 -9.23
N SER A 51 -10.36 -3.65 -8.34
CA SER A 51 -8.94 -3.55 -8.74
C SER A 51 -7.99 -4.47 -7.99
N GLY A 52 -8.46 -5.26 -7.02
CA GLY A 52 -7.61 -6.12 -6.19
C GLY A 52 -6.80 -7.13 -7.00
N ALA A 53 -7.48 -7.91 -7.86
CA ALA A 53 -6.86 -8.90 -8.72
C ALA A 53 -5.81 -8.29 -9.67
N VAL A 54 -6.14 -7.16 -10.33
CA VAL A 54 -5.21 -6.47 -11.23
C VAL A 54 -4.00 -5.93 -10.46
N GLY A 55 -4.21 -5.34 -9.28
CA GLY A 55 -3.13 -4.88 -8.42
C GLY A 55 -2.17 -6.00 -8.00
N ALA A 56 -2.67 -7.22 -7.80
CA ALA A 56 -1.84 -8.35 -7.42
C ALA A 56 -0.76 -8.69 -8.45
N HIS A 57 -1.01 -8.51 -9.75
CA HIS A 57 0.02 -8.69 -10.78
C HIS A 57 1.22 -7.76 -10.59
N ALA A 58 1.00 -6.54 -10.10
CA ALA A 58 2.06 -5.59 -9.79
C ALA A 58 2.79 -5.97 -8.48
N TYR A 59 2.03 -6.19 -7.40
CA TYR A 59 2.60 -6.52 -6.09
C TYR A 59 3.36 -7.85 -6.06
N ARG A 60 2.95 -8.83 -6.88
CA ARG A 60 3.62 -10.13 -7.00
C ARG A 60 5.09 -10.01 -7.41
N GLN A 61 5.46 -8.95 -8.12
CA GLN A 61 6.83 -8.74 -8.59
C GLN A 61 7.75 -8.19 -7.50
N VAL A 62 7.22 -7.76 -6.36
CA VAL A 62 7.98 -7.22 -5.23
C VAL A 62 8.58 -8.37 -4.42
N SER A 63 9.90 -8.36 -4.24
CA SER A 63 10.58 -9.34 -3.37
C SER A 63 10.71 -8.81 -1.94
N PRO A 64 10.08 -9.46 -0.94
CA PRO A 64 10.18 -9.05 0.47
C PRO A 64 11.57 -9.32 1.07
N VAL A 65 12.37 -10.19 0.46
CA VAL A 65 13.75 -10.46 0.89
C VAL A 65 14.65 -9.27 0.55
N VAL A 66 14.44 -8.65 -0.62
CA VAL A 66 15.28 -7.57 -1.16
C VAL A 66 14.78 -6.18 -0.74
N VAL A 67 13.47 -5.96 -0.74
CA VAL A 67 12.87 -4.64 -0.48
C VAL A 67 12.76 -4.39 1.02
N LYS A 68 13.39 -3.31 1.49
CA LYS A 68 13.37 -2.90 2.91
C LYS A 68 12.66 -1.58 3.17
N ARG A 69 12.51 -0.75 2.14
CA ARG A 69 11.84 0.55 2.17
C ARG A 69 10.94 0.67 0.96
N VAL A 70 9.71 1.10 1.17
CA VAL A 70 8.70 1.26 0.13
C VAL A 70 8.22 2.70 0.13
N PHE A 71 8.42 3.39 -0.99
CA PHE A 71 7.84 4.71 -1.22
C PHE A 71 6.45 4.51 -1.86
N ILE A 72 5.45 5.25 -1.37
CA ILE A 72 4.10 5.25 -1.94
C ILE A 72 3.77 6.68 -2.36
N LEU A 73 3.67 6.90 -3.67
CA LEU A 73 3.33 8.19 -4.25
C LEU A 73 1.92 8.11 -4.83
N GLY A 74 0.99 8.86 -4.24
CA GLY A 74 -0.41 8.89 -4.66
C GLY A 74 -0.87 10.32 -4.99
N PRO A 75 -1.73 10.51 -5.99
CA PRO A 75 -2.28 11.83 -6.31
C PRO A 75 -3.28 12.29 -5.24
N SER A 76 -3.32 13.60 -4.99
CA SER A 76 -4.37 14.21 -4.17
C SER A 76 -5.65 14.37 -4.97
N HIS A 77 -6.75 13.81 -4.48
CA HIS A 77 -8.08 13.92 -5.09
C HIS A 77 -8.97 14.98 -4.43
N HIS A 78 -8.56 15.53 -3.29
CA HIS A 78 -9.40 16.42 -2.48
C HIS A 78 -8.85 17.84 -2.35
N VAL A 79 -7.52 17.99 -2.37
CA VAL A 79 -6.86 19.28 -2.19
C VAL A 79 -5.92 19.56 -3.34
N ARG A 80 -5.91 20.81 -3.81
CA ARG A 80 -4.95 21.27 -4.81
C ARG A 80 -3.58 21.38 -4.17
N LEU A 81 -2.57 20.77 -4.77
CA LEU A 81 -1.17 20.86 -4.37
C LEU A 81 -0.33 21.28 -5.58
N SER A 82 0.61 22.21 -5.38
CA SER A 82 1.61 22.60 -6.38
C SER A 82 2.94 21.86 -6.21
N GLY A 83 3.03 20.97 -5.22
CA GLY A 83 4.19 20.13 -4.92
C GLY A 83 3.75 18.85 -4.20
N CYS A 84 4.68 18.18 -3.54
CA CYS A 84 4.40 16.99 -2.73
C CYS A 84 4.13 17.37 -1.27
N ALA A 85 3.35 16.55 -0.57
CA ALA A 85 3.11 16.68 0.86
C ALA A 85 3.55 15.40 1.57
N LEU A 86 4.10 15.55 2.77
CA LEU A 86 4.49 14.44 3.63
C LEU A 86 3.54 14.34 4.83
N SER A 87 3.35 13.12 5.33
CA SER A 87 2.43 12.83 6.44
C SER A 87 2.98 13.28 7.79
N SER A 88 2.28 14.10 8.57
CA SER A 88 2.72 14.51 9.92
C SER A 88 2.72 13.39 10.98
N LEU A 89 2.29 12.18 10.61
CA LEU A 89 2.17 11.01 11.49
C LEU A 89 3.26 9.98 11.18
N THR A 90 3.74 9.30 12.22
CA THR A 90 4.85 8.34 12.13
C THR A 90 4.43 6.90 11.86
N LYS A 91 3.11 6.63 11.89
CA LYS A 91 2.54 5.29 11.64
C LYS A 91 1.26 5.36 10.84
N TYR A 92 1.02 4.34 10.02
CA TYR A 92 -0.20 4.12 9.25
C TYR A 92 -0.83 2.81 9.69
N ARG A 93 -2.06 2.86 10.20
CA ARG A 93 -2.79 1.65 10.57
C ARG A 93 -3.28 0.93 9.31
N THR A 94 -3.24 -0.39 9.34
CA THR A 94 -3.92 -1.27 8.38
C THR A 94 -4.66 -2.36 9.15
N PRO A 95 -5.61 -3.09 8.53
CA PRO A 95 -6.23 -4.23 9.20
C PRO A 95 -5.24 -5.36 9.54
N LEU A 96 -4.13 -5.50 8.81
CA LEU A 96 -3.17 -6.58 9.00
C LEU A 96 -2.16 -6.25 10.11
N TYR A 97 -1.52 -5.10 10.02
CA TYR A 97 -0.56 -4.57 10.99
C TYR A 97 -0.26 -3.09 10.71
N ASP A 98 0.27 -2.37 11.70
CA ASP A 98 0.67 -0.97 11.54
C ASP A 98 1.99 -0.85 10.74
N LEU A 99 2.01 0.03 9.75
CA LEU A 99 3.20 0.41 8.99
C LEU A 99 3.90 1.61 9.65
N ILE A 100 5.23 1.60 9.65
CA ILE A 100 6.06 2.65 10.26
C ILE A 100 6.65 3.52 9.14
N VAL A 101 6.58 4.83 9.30
CA VAL A 101 7.23 5.79 8.41
C VAL A 101 8.71 5.85 8.73
N ASP A 102 9.57 5.64 7.74
CA ASP A 102 11.02 5.77 7.86
C ASP A 102 11.40 7.22 8.22
N GLN A 103 11.75 7.46 9.48
CA GLN A 103 12.01 8.81 9.98
C GLN A 103 13.33 9.38 9.45
N GLN A 104 14.31 8.54 9.11
CA GLN A 104 15.57 9.03 8.58
C GLN A 104 15.33 9.65 7.21
N VAL A 105 14.74 8.88 6.28
CA VAL A 105 14.44 9.35 4.93
C VAL A 105 13.45 10.51 4.96
N TYR A 106 12.45 10.46 5.85
CA TYR A 106 11.46 11.52 5.97
C TYR A 106 12.08 12.88 6.29
N ASN A 107 13.12 12.91 7.13
CA ASN A 107 13.81 14.16 7.49
C ASN A 107 14.77 14.65 6.40
N GLU A 108 15.11 13.82 5.42
CA GLU A 108 15.94 14.17 4.27
C GLU A 108 15.12 14.75 3.10
N LEU A 109 13.79 14.56 3.11
CA LEU A 109 12.84 15.04 2.09
C LEU A 109 12.26 16.42 2.43
#